data_AF-A0A3C0Z9P5-F1
#
_entry.id   AF-A0A3C0Z9P5-F1
#
_cell.length_a   1.000
_cell.length_b   1.000
_cell.length_c   1.000
_cell.angle_alpha   90.00
_cell.angle_beta   90.00
_cell.angle_gamma   90.00
#
_symmetry.space_group_name_H-M   'P 1'
#
loop_
_entity.id
_entity.type
_entity.pdbx_description
1 polymer ?
#
loop_
_entity_poly.entity_id
_entity_poly.type
_entity_poly.pdbx_seq_one_letter_code
_entity_poly.pdbx_strand_id
1 'polypeptide(L)'
;MTFLYQYFRLYWVLAAFLFSFHVSAQKQSGVDSNALAIHFVDGQLPEGNYTAAVLGIPRPNASQLAIVEKMKQALKANEDWFFKTMKELKPGEPIPYHKNLGISEAEYATFMEFSQAIKIDKIGAMELKIVRKDNSIHFEPKDFGDYLKYVVINLKDQRVRVDSLGLEYKGQIIMDAKRTTLVAGPWAGYSWQLEEFKKDGQ
;
A
#
# COMPACT_ATOMS: atom_id res chain seq x y z
N MET A 1 10.40 18.60 -15.74
CA MET A 1 11.05 18.07 -14.52
C MET A 1 10.05 17.58 -13.46
N THR A 2 8.74 17.62 -13.69
CA THR A 2 7.70 17.15 -12.75
C THR A 2 6.99 15.87 -13.21
N PHE A 3 7.06 15.54 -14.50
CA PHE A 3 6.35 14.41 -15.11
C PHE A 3 7.02 13.04 -14.89
N LEU A 4 8.35 12.98 -14.73
CA LEU A 4 9.07 11.72 -14.47
C LEU A 4 8.83 11.18 -13.05
N TYR A 5 8.49 12.06 -12.10
CA TYR A 5 8.11 11.68 -10.73
C TYR A 5 6.66 11.19 -10.62
N GLN A 6 5.85 11.40 -11.67
CA GLN A 6 4.43 11.08 -11.67
C GLN A 6 4.15 9.64 -12.10
N TYR A 7 5.01 9.04 -12.94
CA TYR A 7 4.81 7.66 -13.40
C TYR A 7 5.33 6.58 -12.43
N PHE A 8 6.23 6.93 -11.51
CA PHE A 8 6.57 6.06 -10.36
C PHE A 8 5.68 6.28 -9.13
N ARG A 9 4.74 7.25 -9.20
CA ARG A 9 3.74 7.54 -8.16
C ARG A 9 2.33 7.25 -8.68
N LEU A 10 2.07 6.00 -9.07
CA LEU A 10 0.70 5.52 -9.20
C LEU A 10 0.58 4.07 -8.73
N TYR A 11 1.18 3.79 -7.57
CA TYR A 11 0.59 2.80 -6.68
C TYR A 11 -0.18 3.57 -5.63
N TRP A 12 -1.51 3.43 -5.71
CA TRP A 12 -2.42 3.77 -4.63
C TRP A 12 -1.79 3.35 -3.32
N VAL A 13 -1.42 4.30 -2.47
CA VAL A 13 -1.18 4.05 -1.06
C VAL A 13 -2.57 3.81 -0.46
N LEU A 14 -3.10 2.63 -0.74
CA LEU A 14 -4.14 2.01 0.03
C LEU A 14 -3.49 1.72 1.37
N ALA A 15 -3.71 2.60 2.34
CA ALA A 15 -3.37 2.36 3.73
C ALA A 15 -4.21 1.18 4.22
N ALA A 16 -3.77 -0.04 3.92
CA ALA A 16 -4.35 -1.25 4.48
C ALA A 16 -3.83 -1.38 5.91
N PHE A 17 -4.70 -1.14 6.89
CA PHE A 17 -4.43 -1.54 8.27
C PHE A 17 -4.53 -3.07 8.35
N LEU A 18 -3.42 -3.70 8.74
CA LEU A 18 -3.24 -5.14 8.74
C LEU A 18 -3.37 -5.67 10.17
N PHE A 19 -4.43 -6.42 10.45
CA PHE A 19 -4.61 -7.15 11.70
C PHE A 19 -4.64 -8.66 11.41
N SER A 20 -3.83 -9.46 12.11
CA SER A 20 -3.68 -10.89 11.86
C SER A 20 -4.41 -11.72 12.90
N PHE A 21 -5.52 -12.37 12.57
CA PHE A 21 -6.12 -13.44 13.40
C PHE A 21 -6.76 -14.55 12.55
N HIS A 22 -6.66 -15.78 13.04
CA HIS A 22 -7.36 -16.96 12.52
C HIS A 22 -8.77 -17.03 13.09
N VAL A 23 -9.79 -16.74 12.27
CA VAL A 23 -11.19 -17.01 12.61
C VAL A 23 -11.84 -17.71 11.42
N SER A 24 -12.27 -18.95 11.65
CA SER A 24 -13.11 -19.71 10.71
C SER A 24 -14.48 -19.04 10.64
N ALA A 25 -14.80 -18.42 9.50
CA ALA A 25 -16.05 -17.69 9.30
C ALA A 25 -17.21 -18.65 8.92
N GLN A 26 -18.16 -18.82 9.83
CA GLN A 26 -19.49 -19.31 9.52
C GLN A 26 -20.33 -18.15 8.98
N LYS A 27 -21.03 -18.36 7.87
CA LYS A 27 -21.82 -17.34 7.16
C LYS A 27 -23.05 -16.94 7.97
N GLN A 28 -23.03 -15.75 8.59
CA GLN A 28 -24.18 -15.18 9.29
C GLN A 28 -24.86 -14.12 8.39
N SER A 29 -26.10 -14.39 7.97
CA SER A 29 -26.97 -13.45 7.25
C SER A 29 -27.64 -12.48 8.23
N GLY A 30 -27.56 -11.17 7.97
CA GLY A 30 -28.42 -10.14 8.57
C GLY A 30 -27.73 -8.96 9.24
N VAL A 31 -26.40 -8.94 9.38
CA VAL A 31 -25.67 -7.81 10.01
C VAL A 31 -25.04 -6.94 8.93
N ASP A 32 -25.16 -5.61 9.08
CA ASP A 32 -24.46 -4.64 8.23
C ASP A 32 -22.95 -4.95 8.25
N SER A 33 -22.43 -5.35 7.08
CA SER A 33 -21.04 -5.75 6.91
C SER A 33 -20.04 -4.65 7.25
N ASN A 34 -20.43 -3.37 7.13
CA ASN A 34 -19.58 -2.25 7.55
C ASN A 34 -19.62 -2.08 9.08
N ALA A 35 -20.78 -2.25 9.71
CA ALA A 35 -20.88 -2.25 11.18
C ALA A 35 -20.00 -3.34 11.81
N LEU A 36 -20.00 -4.55 11.25
CA LEU A 36 -19.11 -5.63 11.68
C LEU A 36 -17.64 -5.25 11.52
N ALA A 37 -17.28 -4.65 10.39
CA ALA A 37 -15.92 -4.21 10.11
C ALA A 37 -15.45 -3.13 11.11
N ILE A 38 -16.31 -2.15 11.42
CA ILE A 38 -16.02 -1.10 12.40
C ILE A 38 -15.90 -1.67 13.82
N HIS A 39 -16.79 -2.58 14.21
CA HIS A 39 -16.70 -3.24 15.52
C HIS A 39 -15.42 -4.08 15.65
N PHE A 40 -15.01 -4.76 14.58
CA PHE A 40 -13.72 -5.45 14.55
C PHE A 40 -12.57 -4.46 14.77
N VAL A 41 -12.53 -3.36 14.01
CA VAL A 41 -11.48 -2.34 14.13
C VAL A 41 -11.45 -1.72 15.53
N ASP A 42 -12.61 -1.46 16.13
CA ASP A 42 -12.72 -0.93 17.49
C ASP A 42 -12.01 -1.83 18.51
N GLY A 43 -12.24 -3.14 18.44
CA GLY A 43 -11.59 -4.12 19.33
C GLY A 43 -10.08 -4.28 19.09
N GLN A 44 -9.58 -3.90 17.92
CA GLN A 44 -8.15 -4.02 17.57
C GLN A 44 -7.33 -2.76 17.86
N LEU A 45 -7.99 -1.63 18.12
CA LEU A 45 -7.35 -0.33 18.33
C LEU A 45 -7.72 0.27 19.71
N PRO A 46 -7.37 -0.38 20.83
CA PRO A 46 -7.63 0.21 22.14
C PRO A 46 -6.87 1.52 22.32
N GLU A 47 -7.41 2.41 23.14
CA GLU A 47 -6.71 3.65 23.52
C GLU A 47 -5.37 3.32 24.21
N GLY A 48 -4.31 4.06 23.88
CA GLY A 48 -3.00 3.84 24.48
C GLY A 48 -1.82 4.34 23.67
N ASN A 49 -0.63 4.12 24.20
CA ASN A 49 0.64 4.40 23.52
C ASN A 49 1.23 3.09 22.99
N TYR A 50 1.64 3.10 21.73
CA TYR A 50 2.11 1.93 21.01
C TYR A 50 3.42 2.23 20.28
N THR A 51 4.19 1.16 20.05
CA THR A 51 5.26 1.15 19.05
C THR A 51 4.75 0.41 17.83
N ALA A 52 4.34 1.15 16.81
CA ALA A 52 3.82 0.59 15.57
C ALA A 52 4.97 0.20 14.63
N ALA A 53 4.92 -1.02 14.09
CA ALA A 53 5.84 -1.42 13.03
C ALA A 53 5.50 -0.69 11.74
N VAL A 54 6.52 -0.22 11.03
CA VAL A 54 6.36 0.46 9.75
C VAL A 54 6.80 -0.50 8.67
N LEU A 55 5.84 -0.86 7.84
CA LEU A 55 5.99 -1.82 6.77
C LEU A 55 6.24 -1.09 5.45
N GLY A 56 7.17 -1.59 4.66
CA GLY A 56 7.47 -1.03 3.35
C GLY A 56 8.37 -1.94 2.54
N ILE A 57 8.74 -1.49 1.35
CA ILE A 57 9.70 -2.21 0.50
C ILE A 57 11.09 -2.05 1.13
N PRO A 58 11.80 -3.16 1.44
CA PRO A 58 13.16 -3.09 1.94
C PRO A 58 14.08 -2.32 1.00
N ARG A 59 15.04 -1.59 1.58
CA ARG A 59 16.03 -0.87 0.78
C ARG A 59 16.88 -1.88 -0.01
N PRO A 60 17.09 -1.68 -1.32
CA PRO A 60 18.00 -2.51 -2.10
C PRO A 60 19.43 -2.47 -1.53
N ASN A 61 20.17 -3.57 -1.66
CA ASN A 61 21.58 -3.59 -1.31
C ASN A 61 22.41 -2.74 -2.30
N ALA A 62 23.71 -2.55 -2.03
CA ALA A 62 24.56 -1.66 -2.82
C ALA A 62 24.61 -2.04 -4.32
N SER A 63 24.69 -3.34 -4.62
CA SER A 63 24.73 -3.84 -6.00
C SER A 63 23.39 -3.63 -6.72
N GLN A 64 22.28 -3.92 -6.05
CA GLN A 64 20.93 -3.69 -6.59
C GLN A 64 20.67 -2.20 -6.82
N LEU A 65 21.10 -1.35 -5.88
CA LEU A 65 20.98 0.10 -5.99
C LEU A 65 21.78 0.65 -7.18
N ALA A 66 22.99 0.12 -7.42
CA ALA A 66 23.80 0.50 -8.57
C ALA A 66 23.10 0.17 -9.91
N ILE A 67 22.44 -1.00 -10.00
CA ILE A 67 21.65 -1.38 -11.18
C ILE A 67 20.49 -0.40 -11.39
N VAL A 68 19.73 -0.10 -10.32
CA VAL A 68 18.58 0.82 -10.38
C VAL A 68 19.01 2.23 -10.79
N GLU A 69 20.13 2.74 -10.27
CA GLU A 69 20.62 4.07 -10.64
C GLU A 69 21.13 4.12 -12.08
N LYS A 70 21.82 3.09 -12.58
CA LYS A 70 22.18 2.98 -14.00
C LYS A 70 20.94 3.01 -14.89
N MET A 71 19.94 2.19 -14.56
CA MET A 71 18.67 2.18 -15.30
C MET A 71 18.01 3.54 -15.30
N LYS A 72 17.89 4.20 -14.14
CA LYS A 72 17.28 5.52 -14.02
C LYS A 72 17.98 6.56 -14.89
N GLN A 73 19.31 6.56 -14.92
CA GLN A 73 20.09 7.46 -15.79
C GLN A 73 19.84 7.16 -17.27
N ALA A 74 19.82 5.89 -17.64
CA ALA A 74 19.59 5.46 -19.01
C ALA A 74 18.16 5.74 -19.51
N LEU A 75 17.16 5.54 -18.65
CA LEU A 75 15.77 5.86 -18.96
C LEU A 75 15.58 7.37 -19.17
N LYS A 76 16.25 8.21 -18.37
CA LYS A 76 16.28 9.66 -18.56
C LYS A 76 16.98 10.07 -19.86
N ALA A 77 17.99 9.32 -20.29
CA ALA A 77 18.66 9.56 -21.57
C ALA A 77 17.84 9.04 -22.77
N ASN A 78 16.93 8.08 -22.54
CA ASN A 78 16.16 7.39 -23.57
C ASN A 78 14.64 7.52 -23.33
N GLU A 79 14.17 8.71 -22.94
CA GLU A 79 12.77 8.94 -22.52
C GLU A 79 11.76 8.56 -23.61
N ASP A 80 11.99 8.98 -24.86
CA ASP A 80 11.08 8.70 -25.98
C ASP A 80 10.90 7.19 -26.22
N TRP A 81 12.00 6.45 -26.16
CA TRP A 81 11.96 4.99 -26.27
C TRP A 81 11.19 4.38 -25.10
N PHE A 82 11.46 4.83 -23.87
CA PHE A 82 10.77 4.33 -22.68
C PHE A 82 9.26 4.57 -22.77
N PHE A 83 8.80 5.76 -23.15
CA PHE A 83 7.37 6.06 -23.29
C PHE A 83 6.70 5.22 -24.37
N LYS A 84 7.39 4.96 -25.49
CA LYS A 84 6.87 4.08 -26.54
C LYS A 84 6.71 2.65 -26.01
N THR A 85 7.75 2.11 -25.39
CA THR A 85 7.74 0.76 -24.81
C THR A 85 6.64 0.62 -23.75
N MET A 86 6.46 1.60 -22.87
CA MET A 86 5.41 1.57 -21.83
C MET A 86 3.99 1.61 -22.39
N LYS A 87 3.76 2.22 -23.57
CA LYS A 87 2.44 2.21 -24.22
C LYS A 87 2.10 0.87 -24.86
N GLU A 88 3.11 0.11 -25.28
CA GLU A 88 2.97 -1.19 -25.93
C GLU A 88 2.84 -2.33 -24.91
N LEU A 89 3.35 -2.13 -23.69
CA LEU A 89 3.27 -3.11 -22.60
C LEU A 89 1.88 -3.17 -21.97
N LYS A 90 1.41 -4.39 -21.70
CA LYS A 90 0.19 -4.55 -20.92
C LYS A 90 0.46 -4.26 -19.45
N PRO A 91 -0.55 -3.75 -18.70
CA PRO A 91 -0.43 -3.59 -17.26
C PRO A 91 0.02 -4.90 -16.59
N GLY A 92 1.10 -4.82 -15.81
CA GLY A 92 1.67 -5.96 -15.08
C GLY A 92 2.72 -6.77 -15.86
N GLU A 93 2.94 -6.50 -17.15
CA GLU A 93 4.06 -7.12 -17.88
C GLU A 93 5.38 -6.41 -17.54
N PRO A 94 6.47 -7.16 -17.29
CA PRO A 94 7.78 -6.55 -17.07
C PRO A 94 8.32 -5.96 -18.38
N ILE A 95 9.06 -4.85 -18.26
CA ILE A 95 9.73 -4.23 -19.41
C ILE A 95 10.80 -5.21 -19.91
N PRO A 96 10.74 -5.71 -21.16
CA PRO A 96 11.72 -6.65 -21.68
C PRO A 96 13.11 -6.03 -21.70
N TYR A 97 14.14 -6.88 -21.65
CA TYR A 97 15.51 -6.41 -21.76
C TYR A 97 15.71 -5.63 -23.06
N HIS A 98 16.40 -4.50 -22.93
CA HIS A 98 16.83 -3.69 -24.06
C HIS A 98 18.06 -2.87 -23.66
N LYS A 99 18.96 -2.64 -24.62
CA LYS A 99 20.20 -1.85 -24.41
C LYS A 99 19.95 -0.43 -23.87
N ASN A 100 18.79 0.16 -24.15
CA ASN A 100 18.43 1.49 -23.66
C ASN A 100 18.11 1.52 -22.15
N LEU A 101 18.03 0.36 -21.50
CA LEU A 101 18.03 0.25 -20.05
C LEU A 101 19.40 0.57 -19.43
N GLY A 102 20.47 0.66 -20.23
CA GLY A 102 21.82 1.05 -19.78
C GLY A 102 22.47 0.07 -18.80
N ILE A 103 21.98 -1.16 -18.78
CA ILE A 103 22.49 -2.27 -17.98
C ILE A 103 22.70 -3.48 -18.89
N SER A 104 23.58 -4.40 -18.47
CA SER A 104 23.82 -5.67 -19.16
C SER A 104 22.65 -6.64 -18.99
N GLU A 105 22.60 -7.69 -19.82
CA GLU A 105 21.63 -8.78 -19.67
C GLU A 105 21.71 -9.47 -18.31
N ALA A 106 22.94 -9.64 -17.78
CA ALA A 106 23.16 -10.22 -16.47
C ALA A 106 22.60 -9.31 -15.35
N GLU A 107 22.88 -8.01 -15.41
CA GLU A 107 22.31 -7.05 -14.46
C GLU A 107 20.79 -6.96 -14.58
N TYR A 108 20.23 -7.11 -15.79
CA TYR A 108 18.80 -7.16 -16.01
C TYR A 108 18.19 -8.43 -15.40
N ALA A 109 18.83 -9.59 -15.55
CA ALA A 109 18.39 -10.83 -14.90
C ALA A 109 18.35 -10.65 -13.37
N THR A 110 19.41 -10.09 -12.78
CA THR A 110 19.44 -9.75 -11.35
C THR A 110 18.33 -8.77 -10.97
N PHE A 111 18.09 -7.73 -11.79
CA PHE A 111 16.98 -6.78 -11.60
C PHE A 111 15.62 -7.47 -11.57
N MET A 112 15.38 -8.39 -12.52
CA MET A 112 14.13 -9.14 -12.58
C MET A 112 13.93 -10.03 -11.35
N GLU A 113 14.99 -10.72 -10.91
CA GLU A 113 14.94 -11.55 -9.70
C GLU A 113 14.52 -10.75 -8.46
N PHE A 114 15.20 -9.62 -8.17
CA PHE A 114 14.87 -8.88 -6.96
C PHE A 114 13.60 -8.06 -7.09
N SER A 115 13.26 -7.53 -8.28
CA SER A 115 12.04 -6.74 -8.49
C SER A 115 10.76 -7.56 -8.37
N GLN A 116 10.80 -8.83 -8.79
CA GLN A 116 9.67 -9.76 -8.64
C GLN A 116 9.60 -10.38 -7.23
N ALA A 117 10.73 -10.47 -6.53
CA ALA A 117 10.80 -11.00 -5.17
C ALA A 117 10.53 -9.95 -4.08
N ILE A 118 10.24 -8.69 -4.44
CA ILE A 118 10.00 -7.63 -3.46
C ILE A 118 8.76 -7.98 -2.63
N LYS A 119 8.99 -8.24 -1.35
CA LYS A 119 7.95 -8.33 -0.33
C LYS A 119 8.01 -7.10 0.57
N ILE A 120 6.85 -6.69 1.07
CA ILE A 120 6.71 -5.68 2.10
C ILE A 120 7.17 -6.31 3.42
N ASP A 121 8.13 -5.65 4.08
CA ASP A 121 8.71 -6.07 5.35
C ASP A 121 8.78 -4.90 6.32
N LYS A 122 9.15 -5.17 7.58
CA LYS A 122 9.39 -4.15 8.59
C LYS A 122 10.64 -3.33 8.23
N ILE A 123 10.44 -2.08 7.86
CA ILE A 123 11.50 -1.11 7.55
C ILE A 123 11.79 -0.14 8.70
N GLY A 124 10.94 -0.15 9.73
CA GLY A 124 11.10 0.72 10.88
C GLY A 124 10.06 0.50 11.97
N ALA A 125 10.04 1.41 12.92
CA ALA A 125 9.01 1.51 13.94
C ALA A 125 8.75 2.98 14.25
N MET A 126 7.54 3.30 14.68
CA MET A 126 7.14 4.64 15.11
C MET A 126 6.37 4.58 16.42
N GLU A 127 6.51 5.61 17.25
CA GLU A 127 5.62 5.80 18.39
C GLU A 127 4.27 6.30 17.88
N LEU A 128 3.20 5.65 18.30
CA LEU A 128 1.83 5.94 17.89
C LEU A 128 0.94 5.95 19.12
N LYS A 129 0.29 7.08 19.39
CA LYS A 129 -0.76 7.15 20.40
C LYS A 129 -2.13 7.08 19.74
N ILE A 130 -2.97 6.17 20.22
CA ILE A 130 -4.37 6.05 19.81
C ILE A 130 -5.20 6.76 20.87
N VAL A 131 -6.12 7.63 20.45
CA VAL A 131 -6.97 8.42 21.35
C VAL A 131 -8.44 8.29 20.94
N ARG A 132 -9.34 8.21 21.91
CA ARG A 132 -10.78 8.27 21.68
C ARG A 132 -11.32 9.68 21.93
N LYS A 133 -12.11 10.20 20.98
CA LYS A 133 -12.81 11.49 21.09
C LYS A 133 -14.21 11.33 20.50
N ASP A 134 -15.26 11.63 21.26
CA ASP A 134 -16.64 11.66 20.76
C ASP A 134 -17.03 10.47 19.86
N ASN A 135 -16.86 9.24 20.36
CA ASN A 135 -17.12 8.00 19.62
C ASN A 135 -16.25 7.80 18.37
N SER A 136 -15.08 8.43 18.30
CA SER A 136 -14.16 8.32 17.17
C SER A 136 -12.77 7.91 17.64
N ILE A 137 -12.05 7.16 16.78
CA ILE A 137 -10.64 6.79 16.96
C ILE A 137 -9.79 7.78 16.19
N HIS A 138 -8.79 8.34 16.88
CA HIS A 138 -7.79 9.24 16.34
C HIS A 138 -6.38 8.71 16.57
N PHE A 139 -5.46 9.13 15.70
CA PHE A 139 -4.07 8.73 15.73
C PHE A 139 -3.17 9.95 15.95
N GLU A 140 -2.29 9.86 16.95
CA GLU A 140 -1.28 10.84 17.29
C GLU A 140 0.11 10.18 17.08
N PRO A 141 0.60 10.12 15.82
CA PRO A 141 1.94 9.62 15.53
C PRO A 141 3.00 10.62 15.99
N LYS A 142 4.15 10.11 16.43
CA LYS A 142 5.36 10.88 16.68
C LYS A 142 6.33 10.67 15.52
N ASP A 143 7.03 11.73 15.14
CA ASP A 143 7.99 11.76 14.04
C ASP A 143 7.35 11.53 12.65
N PHE A 144 7.72 10.46 11.95
CA PHE A 144 7.21 10.20 10.61
C PHE A 144 5.82 9.53 10.67
N GLY A 145 4.99 9.77 9.65
CA GLY A 145 3.62 9.24 9.63
C GLY A 145 2.53 10.28 9.90
N ASP A 146 2.84 11.57 9.77
CA ASP A 146 1.89 12.68 9.93
C ASP A 146 0.54 12.49 9.20
N TYR A 147 0.54 11.74 8.11
CA TYR A 147 -0.68 11.41 7.38
C TYR A 147 -1.74 10.68 8.25
N LEU A 148 -1.31 9.94 9.29
CA LEU A 148 -2.23 9.25 10.19
C LEU A 148 -3.07 10.21 11.04
N LYS A 149 -2.59 11.44 11.29
CA LYS A 149 -3.34 12.48 12.02
C LYS A 149 -4.66 12.84 11.33
N TYR A 150 -4.73 12.63 10.02
CA TYR A 150 -5.91 12.91 9.22
C TYR A 150 -6.87 11.72 9.17
N VAL A 151 -6.48 10.53 9.64
CA VAL A 151 -7.36 9.37 9.66
C VAL A 151 -8.26 9.42 10.88
N VAL A 152 -9.57 9.34 10.65
CA VAL A 152 -10.58 9.30 11.71
C VAL A 152 -11.53 8.14 11.46
N ILE A 153 -11.76 7.34 12.50
CA ILE A 153 -12.71 6.22 12.46
C ILE A 153 -13.86 6.55 13.41
N ASN A 154 -14.99 6.98 12.86
CA ASN A 154 -16.19 7.27 13.64
C ASN A 154 -16.99 5.99 13.87
N LEU A 155 -17.09 5.57 15.12
CA LEU A 155 -17.74 4.32 15.51
C LEU A 155 -19.27 4.40 15.48
N LYS A 156 -19.82 5.58 15.77
CA LYS A 156 -21.28 5.78 15.81
C LYS A 156 -21.86 5.83 14.40
N ASP A 157 -21.25 6.62 13.53
CA ASP A 157 -21.64 6.82 12.14
C ASP A 157 -21.11 5.71 11.23
N GLN A 158 -20.24 4.84 11.76
CA GLN A 158 -19.60 3.72 11.05
C GLN A 158 -18.85 4.19 9.79
N ARG A 159 -18.12 5.31 9.91
CA ARG A 159 -17.40 5.93 8.78
C ARG A 159 -15.91 6.01 9.06
N VAL A 160 -15.13 5.67 8.05
CA VAL A 160 -13.71 5.97 8.01
C VAL A 160 -13.51 7.20 7.14
N ARG A 161 -12.68 8.13 7.57
CA ARG A 161 -12.34 9.34 6.80
C ARG A 161 -10.85 9.59 6.80
N VAL A 162 -10.38 10.23 5.74
CA VAL A 162 -9.06 10.85 5.66
C VAL A 162 -9.28 12.32 5.39
N ASP A 163 -8.91 13.16 6.37
CA ASP A 163 -9.26 14.58 6.39
C ASP A 163 -10.79 14.75 6.26
N SER A 164 -11.28 15.57 5.33
CA SER A 164 -12.70 15.74 5.06
C SER A 164 -13.31 14.64 4.19
N LEU A 165 -12.51 13.70 3.66
CA LEU A 165 -12.95 12.73 2.66
C LEU A 165 -13.44 11.43 3.32
N GLY A 166 -14.70 11.08 3.04
CA GLY A 166 -15.26 9.79 3.43
C GLY A 166 -14.70 8.64 2.59
N LEU A 167 -14.39 7.52 3.25
CA LEU A 167 -14.01 6.29 2.60
C LEU A 167 -15.18 5.29 2.63
N GLU A 168 -15.54 4.77 1.47
CA GLU A 168 -16.60 3.79 1.30
C GLU A 168 -16.11 2.39 1.63
N TYR A 169 -16.91 1.64 2.38
CA TYR A 169 -16.60 0.24 2.70
C TYR A 169 -16.63 -0.61 1.43
N LYS A 170 -15.56 -1.37 1.18
CA LYS A 170 -15.43 -2.24 0.00
C LYS A 170 -15.55 -3.73 0.31
N GLY A 171 -15.48 -4.11 1.57
CA GLY A 171 -15.58 -5.51 1.97
C GLY A 171 -14.37 -6.01 2.73
N GLN A 172 -14.42 -7.31 3.03
CA GLN A 172 -13.32 -8.05 3.61
C GLN A 172 -12.24 -8.33 2.56
N ILE A 173 -10.98 -8.19 2.95
CA ILE A 173 -9.81 -8.62 2.20
C ILE A 173 -9.25 -9.88 2.85
N ILE A 174 -8.91 -10.87 2.03
CA ILE A 174 -8.20 -12.07 2.46
C ILE A 174 -6.99 -12.26 1.55
N MET A 175 -5.81 -12.14 2.12
CA MET A 175 -4.54 -12.42 1.45
C MET A 175 -4.00 -13.74 1.96
N ASP A 176 -4.07 -14.77 1.11
CA ASP A 176 -3.46 -16.07 1.41
C ASP A 176 -1.94 -16.06 1.17
N ALA A 177 -1.28 -17.19 1.45
CA ALA A 177 0.16 -17.33 1.30
C ALA A 177 0.67 -17.12 -0.14
N LYS A 178 -0.18 -17.30 -1.14
CA LYS A 178 0.18 -17.12 -2.56
C LYS A 178 -0.02 -15.68 -3.04
N ARG A 179 -0.96 -14.95 -2.41
CA ARG A 179 -1.36 -13.58 -2.80
C ARG A 179 -0.77 -12.49 -1.92
N THR A 180 -0.36 -12.81 -0.70
CA THR A 180 0.19 -11.82 0.23
C THR A 180 1.52 -11.28 -0.25
N THR A 181 1.66 -9.96 -0.23
CA THR A 181 2.94 -9.27 -0.45
C THR A 181 3.71 -9.06 0.85
N LEU A 182 3.15 -9.42 2.01
CA LEU A 182 3.80 -9.26 3.31
C LEU A 182 4.72 -10.44 3.62
N VAL A 183 5.91 -10.13 4.15
CA VAL A 183 6.80 -11.15 4.75
C VAL A 183 6.13 -11.79 5.98
N ALA A 184 5.31 -11.05 6.71
CA ALA A 184 4.57 -11.53 7.88
C ALA A 184 3.56 -12.66 7.57
N GLY A 185 3.29 -12.92 6.28
CA GLY A 185 2.47 -14.04 5.84
C GLY A 185 1.02 -13.66 5.52
N PRO A 186 0.12 -14.66 5.51
CA PRO A 186 -1.29 -14.45 5.21
C PRO A 186 -1.97 -13.53 6.23
N TRP A 187 -2.95 -12.75 5.77
CA TRP A 187 -3.72 -11.86 6.63
C TRP A 187 -5.14 -11.69 6.09
N ALA A 188 -6.05 -11.29 6.97
CA ALA A 188 -7.40 -10.92 6.60
C ALA A 188 -7.79 -9.63 7.31
N GLY A 189 -8.61 -8.81 6.68
CA GLY A 189 -9.01 -7.54 7.25
C GLY A 189 -10.18 -6.93 6.49
N TYR A 190 -10.44 -5.66 6.75
CA TYR A 190 -11.51 -4.91 6.12
C TYR A 190 -10.94 -3.72 5.35
N SER A 191 -11.63 -3.31 4.30
CA SER A 191 -11.16 -2.25 3.42
C SER A 191 -12.18 -1.14 3.22
N TRP A 192 -11.67 0.07 3.23
CA TRP A 192 -12.39 1.29 2.86
C TRP A 192 -11.56 2.04 1.81
N GLN A 193 -12.22 2.60 0.82
CA GLN A 193 -11.57 3.27 -0.32
C GLN A 193 -12.32 4.54 -0.69
N LEU A 194 -11.61 5.54 -1.20
CA LEU A 194 -12.24 6.66 -1.89
C LEU A 194 -13.05 6.11 -3.06
N GLU A 195 -14.24 6.68 -3.27
CA GLU A 195 -14.99 6.39 -4.48
C GLU A 195 -14.19 6.92 -5.69
N GLU A 196 -13.94 6.06 -6.67
CA GLU A 196 -13.39 6.52 -7.94
C GLU A 196 -14.42 7.49 -8.54
N PHE A 197 -13.99 8.72 -8.86
CA PHE A 197 -14.80 9.61 -9.68
C PHE A 197 -15.08 8.89 -11.00
N LYS A 198 -16.27 8.31 -11.13
CA LYS A 198 -16.80 7.94 -12.44
C LYS A 198 -16.95 9.25 -13.19
N LYS A 199 -16.09 9.49 -14.18
CA LYS A 199 -16.43 10.43 -15.24
C LYS A 199 -17.65 9.84 -15.93
N ASP A 200 -18.82 10.37 -15.62
CA ASP A 200 -20.00 10.13 -16.43
C ASP A 200 -19.68 10.59 -17.86
N GLY A 201 -19.67 9.63 -18.79
CA GLY A 201 -19.73 9.83 -20.24
C GLY A 201 -18.68 10.76 -20.86
N GLN A 202 -17.52 10.20 -21.23
CA GLN A 202 -16.79 10.56 -22.46
C GLN A 202 -16.16 9.31 -23.08
#